data_AF-A0A8J6S4F6-F1
#
_entry.id   AF-A0A8J6S4F6-F1
#
_cell.length_a   1.000
_cell.length_b   1.000
_cell.length_c   1.000
_cell.angle_alpha   90.00
_cell.angle_beta   90.00
_cell.angle_gamma   90.00
#
_symmetry.space_group_name_H-M   'P 1'
#
loop_
_entity.id
_entity.type
_entity.pdbx_description
1 polymer ?
#
loop_
_entity_poly.entity_id
_entity_poly.type
_entity_poly.pdbx_seq_one_letter_code
_entity_poly.pdbx_strand_id
1 'polypeptide(L)'
;MNVQETQEQQSIRPGDFTWHFWPALPLYPYGTRRTLRKEVVKDTIWTFDQVQGILYAVVPIRMTVVKLKAGGLLIYAPVAPTGECIRLVKELVERYGDVKYIILPTLSGLEHKIFVGPFARRFPNAEVFVAPNQWSFPVNLPLSWLGFPTKRTHILPEDSAEAPFGDEFDYEVLYINLGRGSFGEVALFHKRSRTLLVTDSVLSVPEDPPEIVQLDPYPLLFHAKDDVFDVVEDNEESRRKGWQRISLFAFYFRPSALEATKLGKSFRDALKAPDRSKKAYFGWFPFQWKEDWKQSFDALRGGGRVFVAPILQTIILNQAPRTVLGWADKVARWDFERIVGCHFDSPIQANPRQFRQAFDFLEKKLSVAEGGFASHQRLPAADFEFLRELEEMLTKLRITSPPREKL
;
A
#
# COMPACT_ATOMS: atom_id res chain seq x y z
N MET A 1 27.07 30.08 -4.26
CA MET A 1 27.44 28.79 -4.87
C MET A 1 26.26 27.86 -4.66
N ASN A 2 25.48 27.70 -5.71
CA ASN A 2 24.18 27.01 -5.68
C ASN A 2 24.38 25.51 -5.61
N VAL A 3 23.69 24.89 -4.65
CA VAL A 3 23.47 23.45 -4.56
C VAL A 3 22.25 23.14 -5.41
N GLN A 4 22.44 23.11 -6.72
CA GLN A 4 21.46 22.64 -7.69
C GLN A 4 22.25 21.94 -8.79
N GLU A 5 21.73 20.80 -9.23
CA GLU A 5 22.23 19.93 -10.31
C GLU A 5 23.23 18.84 -9.91
N THR A 6 22.68 17.77 -9.34
CA THR A 6 23.13 16.39 -9.64
C THR A 6 21.94 15.44 -9.55
N GLN A 7 20.85 15.75 -10.25
CA GLN A 7 19.96 14.70 -10.75
C GLN A 7 20.54 14.31 -12.11
N GLU A 8 21.35 13.25 -12.13
CA GLU A 8 21.71 12.59 -13.39
C GLU A 8 20.42 12.32 -14.16
N GLN A 9 20.29 12.95 -15.33
CA GLN A 9 19.30 12.59 -16.33
C GLN A 9 19.55 11.13 -16.71
N GLN A 10 18.86 10.21 -16.02
CA GLN A 10 18.82 8.82 -16.40
C GLN A 10 18.23 8.76 -17.81
N SER A 11 19.07 8.45 -18.80
CA SER A 11 18.64 8.29 -20.18
C SER A 11 17.49 7.28 -20.20
N ILE A 12 16.26 7.73 -20.48
CA ILE A 12 15.08 6.86 -20.55
C ILE A 12 15.31 5.89 -21.71
N ARG A 13 15.48 4.60 -21.40
CA ARG A 13 15.71 3.56 -22.41
C ARG A 13 14.36 3.05 -22.95
N PRO A 14 14.20 2.89 -24.27
CA PRO A 14 13.00 2.29 -24.83
C PRO A 14 12.75 0.90 -24.22
N GLY A 15 11.55 0.69 -23.66
CA GLY A 15 11.15 -0.58 -23.05
C GLY A 15 11.50 -0.77 -21.58
N ASP A 16 12.21 0.17 -20.93
CA ASP A 16 12.66 0.05 -19.53
C ASP A 16 11.49 -0.06 -18.53
N PHE A 17 10.30 0.39 -18.93
CA PHE A 17 9.09 0.40 -18.09
C PHE A 17 8.17 -0.80 -18.33
N THR A 18 8.55 -1.73 -19.21
CA THR A 18 7.63 -2.78 -19.67
C THR A 18 7.38 -3.83 -18.59
N TRP A 19 6.11 -4.15 -18.34
CA TRP A 19 5.65 -5.21 -17.45
C TRP A 19 4.71 -6.18 -18.18
N HIS A 20 5.23 -7.24 -18.79
CA HIS A 20 4.44 -8.14 -19.64
C HIS A 20 3.41 -9.00 -18.90
N PHE A 21 3.58 -9.22 -17.59
CA PHE A 21 2.69 -10.07 -16.78
C PHE A 21 1.47 -9.32 -16.23
N TRP A 22 1.23 -8.07 -16.65
CA TRP A 22 0.05 -7.30 -16.24
C TRP A 22 -1.30 -7.99 -16.48
N PRO A 23 -1.52 -8.87 -17.48
CA PRO A 23 -2.82 -9.51 -17.66
C PRO A 23 -3.23 -10.43 -16.50
N ALA A 24 -2.25 -10.95 -15.73
CA ALA A 24 -2.55 -11.81 -14.58
C ALA A 24 -3.14 -11.05 -13.39
N LEU A 25 -2.87 -9.74 -13.28
CA LEU A 25 -3.54 -8.85 -12.32
C LEU A 25 -3.64 -7.45 -12.97
N PRO A 26 -4.72 -7.15 -13.70
CA PRO A 26 -4.81 -6.00 -14.59
C PRO A 26 -5.11 -4.70 -13.84
N LEU A 27 -4.15 -4.26 -13.03
CA LEU A 27 -4.16 -2.95 -12.37
C LEU A 27 -3.48 -1.91 -13.26
N TYR A 28 -4.01 -0.69 -13.30
CA TYR A 28 -3.29 0.46 -13.87
C TYR A 28 -1.90 0.55 -13.21
N PRO A 29 -0.82 0.93 -13.91
CA PRO A 29 -0.71 1.35 -15.31
C PRO A 29 -0.52 0.19 -16.29
N TYR A 30 -0.97 -1.00 -15.93
CA TYR A 30 -0.95 -2.21 -16.75
C TYR A 30 0.49 -2.56 -17.17
N GLY A 31 0.78 -2.51 -18.46
CA GLY A 31 2.05 -2.95 -19.05
C GLY A 31 3.20 -1.95 -18.94
N THR A 32 3.01 -0.76 -18.37
CA THR A 32 4.04 0.29 -18.34
C THR A 32 4.18 0.87 -16.94
N ARG A 33 5.21 0.46 -16.21
CA ARG A 33 5.47 0.86 -14.82
C ARG A 33 6.82 1.54 -14.68
N ARG A 34 6.77 2.81 -14.27
CA ARG A 34 7.96 3.55 -13.82
C ARG A 34 8.26 3.22 -12.37
N THR A 35 9.54 3.35 -12.01
CA THR A 35 10.09 3.08 -10.69
C THR A 35 10.87 4.28 -10.20
N LEU A 36 10.47 4.85 -9.06
CA LEU A 36 11.20 5.91 -8.38
C LEU A 36 11.99 5.31 -7.22
N ARG A 37 13.32 5.41 -7.25
CA ARG A 37 14.18 5.04 -6.12
C ARG A 37 14.41 6.24 -5.21
N LYS A 38 14.18 6.08 -3.91
CA LYS A 38 14.52 7.07 -2.87
C LYS A 38 15.36 6.45 -1.78
N GLU A 39 16.41 7.14 -1.35
CA GLU A 39 17.17 6.75 -0.16
C GLU A 39 16.48 7.31 1.08
N VAL A 40 16.09 6.42 2.01
CA VAL A 40 15.37 6.80 3.24
C VAL A 40 16.25 6.73 4.48
N VAL A 41 17.28 5.87 4.46
CA VAL A 41 18.37 5.87 5.43
C VAL A 41 19.66 5.78 4.65
N LYS A 42 20.52 6.79 4.82
CA LYS A 42 21.77 6.94 4.08
C LYS A 42 22.59 5.65 4.06
N ASP A 43 22.99 5.23 2.87
CA ASP A 43 23.83 4.06 2.59
C ASP A 43 23.29 2.74 3.18
N THR A 44 21.99 2.68 3.50
CA THR A 44 21.41 1.57 4.28
C THR A 44 20.05 1.12 3.77
N ILE A 45 19.10 2.03 3.54
CA ILE A 45 17.72 1.69 3.15
C ILE A 45 17.27 2.56 1.99
N TRP A 46 16.72 1.91 0.96
CA TRP A 46 16.12 2.55 -0.20
C TRP A 46 14.71 2.03 -0.44
N THR A 47 13.82 2.90 -0.88
CA THR A 47 12.49 2.53 -1.36
C THR A 47 12.45 2.60 -2.88
N PHE A 48 11.62 1.74 -3.48
CA PHE A 48 11.39 1.65 -4.91
C PHE A 48 9.89 1.68 -5.13
N ASP A 49 9.41 2.83 -5.60
CA ASP A 49 7.99 3.12 -5.70
C ASP A 49 7.53 2.93 -7.14
N GLN A 50 6.43 2.23 -7.31
CA GLN A 50 5.64 2.20 -8.54
C GLN A 50 4.21 2.65 -8.22
N VAL A 51 3.36 2.71 -9.24
CA VAL A 51 1.94 2.99 -9.06
C VAL A 51 1.07 1.77 -9.33
N GLN A 52 -0.08 1.73 -8.66
CA GLN A 52 -1.17 0.83 -8.97
C GLN A 52 -2.53 1.51 -8.81
N GLY A 53 -3.56 1.06 -9.54
CA GLY A 53 -4.90 1.60 -9.34
C GLY A 53 -6.00 0.96 -10.18
N ILE A 54 -7.22 1.33 -9.86
CA ILE A 54 -8.47 0.98 -10.57
C ILE A 54 -9.25 2.29 -10.77
N LEU A 55 -9.85 2.50 -11.95
CA LEU A 55 -10.59 3.74 -12.29
C LEU A 55 -9.80 5.03 -12.00
N TYR A 56 -8.51 5.02 -12.29
CA TYR A 56 -7.56 6.10 -11.98
C TYR A 56 -7.46 6.49 -10.50
N ALA A 57 -8.03 5.73 -9.56
CA ALA A 57 -7.67 5.82 -8.15
C ALA A 57 -6.29 5.19 -7.97
N VAL A 58 -5.25 5.97 -8.27
CA VAL A 58 -3.87 5.52 -8.36
C VAL A 58 -3.12 5.84 -7.08
N VAL A 59 -2.57 4.81 -6.46
CA VAL A 59 -1.80 4.89 -5.22
C VAL A 59 -0.40 4.28 -5.40
N PRO A 60 0.59 4.70 -4.61
CA PRO A 60 1.91 4.07 -4.61
C PRO A 60 1.84 2.59 -4.20
N ILE A 61 2.69 1.76 -4.78
CA ILE A 61 3.08 0.43 -4.30
C ILE A 61 4.61 0.38 -4.21
N ARG A 62 5.14 -0.13 -3.10
CA ARG A 62 6.54 0.09 -2.73
C ARG A 62 7.25 -1.17 -2.27
N MET A 63 8.45 -1.32 -2.80
CA MET A 63 9.47 -2.26 -2.36
C MET A 63 10.51 -1.53 -1.51
N THR A 64 11.05 -2.21 -0.50
CA THR A 64 12.17 -1.70 0.30
C THR A 64 13.41 -2.57 0.12
N VAL A 65 14.56 -1.95 -0.08
CA VAL A 65 15.87 -2.61 -0.17
C VAL A 65 16.69 -2.19 1.04
N VAL A 66 17.20 -3.17 1.79
CA VAL A 66 18.01 -2.96 2.98
C VAL A 66 19.39 -3.59 2.79
N LYS A 67 20.44 -2.82 3.08
CA LYS A 67 21.83 -3.31 3.09
C LYS A 67 22.09 -4.15 4.34
N LEU A 68 22.62 -5.36 4.15
CA LEU A 68 23.03 -6.28 5.21
C LEU A 68 24.44 -5.96 5.71
N LYS A 69 24.70 -6.14 7.01
CA LYS A 69 26.02 -6.00 7.63
C LYS A 69 27.01 -7.02 7.09
N ALA A 70 26.56 -8.25 6.85
CA ALA A 70 27.39 -9.31 6.27
C ALA A 70 27.67 -9.13 4.77
N GLY A 71 27.15 -8.06 4.15
CA GLY A 71 27.23 -7.81 2.72
C GLY A 71 26.04 -8.38 1.96
N GLY A 72 25.65 -7.67 0.90
CA GLY A 72 24.47 -7.95 0.11
C GLY A 72 23.22 -7.20 0.55
N LEU A 73 22.10 -7.54 -0.09
CA LEU A 73 20.83 -6.84 0.04
C LEU A 73 19.70 -7.78 0.44
N LEU A 74 18.81 -7.29 1.29
CA LEU A 74 17.50 -7.87 1.56
C LEU A 74 16.44 -7.00 0.86
N ILE A 75 15.50 -7.65 0.19
CA ILE A 75 14.40 -7.00 -0.51
C ILE A 75 13.08 -7.39 0.15
N TYR A 76 12.31 -6.40 0.57
CA TYR A 76 11.01 -6.56 1.20
C TYR A 76 9.91 -6.05 0.26
N ALA A 77 8.86 -6.86 0.05
CA ALA A 77 7.71 -6.56 -0.81
C ALA A 77 8.09 -6.11 -2.24
N PRO A 78 8.68 -7.00 -3.08
CA PRO A 78 9.07 -6.65 -4.44
C PRO A 78 7.98 -5.98 -5.28
N VAL A 79 8.35 -4.97 -6.06
CA VAL A 79 7.50 -4.35 -7.10
C VAL A 79 7.82 -4.95 -8.47
N ALA A 80 7.11 -4.53 -9.52
CA ALA A 80 7.31 -5.11 -10.85
C ALA A 80 8.77 -4.97 -11.31
N PRO A 81 9.44 -6.08 -11.71
CA PRO A 81 10.84 -6.08 -12.12
C PRO A 81 11.03 -5.57 -13.56
N THR A 82 10.56 -4.34 -13.81
CA THR A 82 10.80 -3.62 -15.07
C THR A 82 12.31 -3.42 -15.29
N GLY A 83 12.72 -3.09 -16.52
CA GLY A 83 14.13 -2.82 -16.82
C GLY A 83 14.71 -1.72 -15.90
N GLU A 84 13.93 -0.66 -15.67
CA GLU A 84 14.30 0.47 -14.83
C GLU A 84 14.50 0.02 -13.38
N CYS A 85 13.53 -0.69 -12.82
CA CYS A 85 13.60 -1.24 -11.47
C CYS A 85 14.86 -2.10 -11.28
N ILE A 86 15.10 -3.04 -12.19
CA ILE A 86 16.23 -3.97 -12.09
C ILE A 86 17.57 -3.26 -12.26
N ARG A 87 17.67 -2.26 -13.14
CA ARG A 87 18.87 -1.44 -13.28
C ARG A 87 19.19 -0.68 -11.99
N LEU A 88 18.18 -0.02 -11.40
CA LEU A 88 18.32 0.72 -10.15
C LEU A 88 18.72 -0.19 -8.98
N VAL A 89 18.25 -1.44 -8.93
CA VAL A 89 18.69 -2.44 -7.94
C VAL A 89 20.12 -2.91 -8.22
N LYS A 90 20.50 -3.11 -9.49
CA LYS A 90 21.88 -3.50 -9.85
C LYS A 90 22.93 -2.46 -9.45
N GLU A 91 22.61 -1.16 -9.52
CA GLU A 91 23.48 -0.10 -8.99
C GLU A 91 23.72 -0.23 -7.47
N LEU A 92 22.77 -0.82 -6.71
CA LEU A 92 22.98 -1.14 -5.30
C LEU A 92 23.80 -2.43 -5.14
N VAL A 93 23.55 -3.43 -5.98
CA VAL A 93 24.31 -4.69 -5.99
C VAL A 93 25.80 -4.45 -6.25
N GLU A 94 26.13 -3.60 -7.21
CA GLU A 94 27.53 -3.23 -7.53
C GLU A 94 28.26 -2.59 -6.34
N ARG A 95 27.55 -1.88 -5.47
CA ARG A 95 28.13 -1.18 -4.32
C ARG A 95 28.13 -1.98 -3.04
N TYR A 96 27.10 -2.79 -2.81
CA TYR A 96 26.82 -3.40 -1.51
C TYR A 96 26.79 -4.93 -1.53
N GLY A 97 26.88 -5.55 -2.70
CA GLY A 97 26.85 -7.00 -2.90
C GLY A 97 25.49 -7.52 -3.37
N ASP A 98 25.47 -8.80 -3.75
CA ASP A 98 24.28 -9.46 -4.31
C ASP A 98 23.03 -9.40 -3.41
N VAL A 99 21.86 -9.46 -4.05
CA VAL A 99 20.61 -9.74 -3.34
C VAL A 99 20.68 -11.13 -2.71
N LYS A 100 20.62 -11.18 -1.38
CA LYS A 100 20.66 -12.42 -0.59
C LYS A 100 19.26 -12.93 -0.30
N TYR A 101 18.35 -12.04 0.05
CA TYR A 101 17.01 -12.40 0.53
C TYR A 101 15.93 -11.58 -0.16
N ILE A 102 14.83 -12.22 -0.54
CA ILE A 102 13.62 -11.60 -1.06
C ILE A 102 12.45 -12.04 -0.20
N ILE A 103 11.69 -11.12 0.38
CA ILE A 103 10.60 -11.41 1.30
C ILE A 103 9.26 -11.03 0.66
N LEU A 104 8.35 -12.00 0.55
CA LEU A 104 6.91 -11.76 0.39
C LEU A 104 6.28 -11.60 1.78
N PRO A 105 5.93 -10.39 2.22
CA PRO A 105 5.55 -10.15 3.60
C PRO A 105 4.04 -10.14 3.83
N THR A 106 3.24 -10.62 2.87
CA THR A 106 1.77 -10.61 2.98
C THR A 106 1.15 -11.87 2.38
N LEU A 107 -0.05 -12.21 2.83
CA LEU A 107 -0.88 -13.28 2.27
C LEU A 107 -1.95 -12.71 1.34
N SER A 108 -2.47 -11.54 1.71
CA SER A 108 -3.71 -10.92 1.20
C SER A 108 -3.51 -10.00 0.00
N GLY A 109 -2.33 -9.40 -0.16
CA GLY A 109 -2.04 -8.52 -1.29
C GLY A 109 -1.60 -9.31 -2.53
N LEU A 110 -2.54 -9.61 -3.43
CA LEU A 110 -2.20 -10.23 -4.74
C LEU A 110 -1.26 -9.33 -5.54
N GLU A 111 -1.42 -8.02 -5.38
CA GLU A 111 -0.58 -6.97 -5.93
C GLU A 111 0.87 -7.02 -5.43
N HIS A 112 1.12 -7.48 -4.21
CA HIS A 112 2.48 -7.68 -3.69
C HIS A 112 3.04 -9.04 -4.12
N LYS A 113 2.17 -10.05 -4.23
CA LYS A 113 2.54 -11.44 -4.55
C LYS A 113 2.97 -11.62 -6.01
N ILE A 114 2.24 -11.02 -6.94
CA ILE A 114 2.42 -11.24 -8.38
C ILE A 114 3.84 -10.88 -8.86
N PHE A 115 4.52 -9.97 -8.19
CA PHE A 115 5.85 -9.53 -8.58
C PHE A 115 6.97 -10.45 -8.10
N VAL A 116 6.77 -11.20 -7.02
CA VAL A 116 7.85 -11.91 -6.32
C VAL A 116 8.51 -12.98 -7.19
N GLY A 117 7.73 -13.86 -7.82
CA GLY A 117 8.28 -14.90 -8.70
C GLY A 117 9.09 -14.31 -9.86
N PRO A 118 8.51 -13.39 -10.67
CA PRO A 118 9.23 -12.66 -11.73
C PRO A 118 10.47 -11.92 -11.23
N PHE A 119 10.40 -11.27 -10.06
CA PHE A 119 11.53 -10.54 -9.47
C PHE A 119 12.64 -11.50 -9.05
N ALA A 120 12.31 -12.61 -8.38
CA ALA A 120 13.25 -13.64 -7.97
C ALA A 120 14.01 -14.28 -9.14
N ARG A 121 13.42 -14.34 -10.34
CA ARG A 121 14.12 -14.81 -11.56
C ARG A 121 15.24 -13.86 -12.01
N ARG A 122 15.18 -12.58 -11.65
CA ARG A 122 16.24 -11.60 -11.97
C ARG A 122 17.45 -11.71 -11.04
N PHE A 123 17.28 -12.36 -9.89
CA PHE A 123 18.31 -12.58 -8.88
C PHE A 123 18.35 -14.08 -8.50
N PRO A 124 18.95 -14.94 -9.34
CA PRO A 124 18.85 -16.39 -9.21
C PRO A 124 19.51 -16.97 -7.94
N ASN A 125 20.45 -16.24 -7.34
CA ASN A 125 21.16 -16.63 -6.12
C ASN A 125 20.46 -16.20 -4.83
N ALA A 126 19.39 -15.39 -4.93
CA ALA A 126 18.66 -14.92 -3.74
C ALA A 126 17.74 -16.02 -3.20
N GLU A 127 17.73 -16.22 -1.90
CA GLU A 127 16.72 -17.04 -1.21
C GLU A 127 15.42 -16.25 -1.07
N VAL A 128 14.29 -16.88 -1.36
CA VAL A 128 12.96 -16.28 -1.25
C VAL A 128 12.31 -16.75 0.03
N PHE A 129 11.87 -15.83 0.87
CA PHE A 129 11.11 -16.10 2.08
C PHE A 129 9.68 -15.59 1.92
N VAL A 130 8.70 -16.39 2.34
CA VAL A 130 7.29 -16.02 2.27
C VAL A 130 6.68 -16.08 3.66
N ALA A 131 5.76 -15.15 3.94
CA ALA A 131 4.89 -15.24 5.11
C ALA A 131 4.19 -16.62 5.12
N PRO A 132 4.00 -17.27 6.28
CA PRO A 132 3.36 -18.59 6.37
C PRO A 132 1.91 -18.56 5.86
N ASN A 133 1.34 -19.73 5.57
CA ASN A 133 -0.06 -19.90 5.13
C ASN A 133 -0.40 -19.20 3.79
N GLN A 134 0.56 -19.15 2.86
CA GLN A 134 0.30 -18.61 1.52
C GLN A 134 -0.85 -19.34 0.82
N TRP A 135 -1.67 -18.56 0.12
CA TRP A 135 -2.79 -19.02 -0.69
C TRP A 135 -2.88 -18.25 -2.00
N SER A 136 -3.70 -18.71 -2.94
CA SER A 136 -4.01 -17.96 -4.17
C SER A 136 -5.48 -17.99 -4.56
N PHE A 137 -5.85 -17.01 -5.38
CA PHE A 137 -7.19 -16.80 -5.92
C PHE A 137 -7.15 -16.86 -7.46
N PRO A 138 -8.20 -17.36 -8.15
CA PRO A 138 -9.45 -17.93 -7.60
C PRO A 138 -9.31 -19.38 -7.12
N VAL A 139 -8.21 -20.04 -7.46
CA VAL A 139 -7.90 -21.41 -7.05
C VAL A 139 -6.64 -21.39 -6.20
N ASN A 140 -6.62 -22.17 -5.12
CA ASN A 140 -5.46 -22.28 -4.24
C ASN A 140 -4.39 -23.20 -4.87
N LEU A 141 -3.48 -22.60 -5.61
CA LEU A 141 -2.40 -23.25 -6.34
C LEU A 141 -1.10 -23.18 -5.54
N PRO A 142 -0.22 -24.19 -5.66
CA PRO A 142 1.09 -24.13 -5.04
C PRO A 142 1.92 -22.97 -5.59
N LEU A 143 2.75 -22.35 -4.73
CA LEU A 143 3.60 -21.20 -5.10
C LEU A 143 4.49 -21.47 -6.34
N SER A 144 4.92 -22.72 -6.52
CA SER A 144 5.71 -23.13 -7.69
C SER A 144 4.99 -22.89 -9.01
N TRP A 145 3.66 -23.08 -9.05
CA TRP A 145 2.83 -22.82 -10.22
C TRP A 145 2.57 -21.32 -10.42
N LEU A 146 2.67 -20.53 -9.34
CA LEU A 146 2.65 -19.07 -9.38
C LEU A 146 4.02 -18.47 -9.74
N GLY A 147 4.99 -19.32 -10.08
CA GLY A 147 6.30 -18.90 -10.58
C GLY A 147 7.36 -18.69 -9.50
N PHE A 148 7.12 -19.13 -8.27
CA PHE A 148 8.14 -19.12 -7.22
C PHE A 148 9.18 -20.23 -7.46
N PRO A 149 10.47 -19.96 -7.23
CA PRO A 149 11.54 -20.93 -7.46
C PRO A 149 11.54 -22.02 -6.36
N THR A 150 11.15 -23.24 -6.71
CA THR A 150 10.90 -24.35 -5.76
C THR A 150 12.04 -24.65 -4.80
N LYS A 151 13.29 -24.65 -5.28
CA LYS A 151 14.47 -25.06 -4.48
C LYS A 151 14.97 -24.01 -3.49
N ARG A 152 14.48 -22.77 -3.60
CA ARG A 152 14.97 -21.60 -2.83
C ARG A 152 13.83 -20.69 -2.37
N THR A 153 12.64 -21.28 -2.21
CA THR A 153 11.49 -20.61 -1.59
C THR A 153 11.20 -21.28 -0.28
N HIS A 154 11.30 -20.52 0.80
CA HIS A 154 11.13 -20.97 2.18
C HIS A 154 9.98 -20.24 2.83
N ILE A 155 9.31 -20.91 3.75
CA ILE A 155 8.40 -20.24 4.68
C ILE A 155 9.27 -19.55 5.74
N LEU A 156 8.93 -18.32 6.11
CA LEU A 156 9.56 -17.66 7.24
C LEU A 156 9.44 -18.52 8.50
N PRO A 157 10.54 -18.80 9.22
CA PRO A 157 10.49 -19.47 10.50
C PRO A 157 9.55 -18.78 11.49
N GLU A 158 9.03 -19.50 12.47
CA GLU A 158 8.17 -18.89 13.49
C GLU A 158 8.98 -17.97 14.41
N ASP A 159 10.18 -18.40 14.82
CA ASP A 159 11.13 -17.57 15.55
C ASP A 159 12.01 -16.79 14.55
N SER A 160 11.96 -15.46 14.63
CA SER A 160 12.79 -14.59 13.78
C SER A 160 14.29 -14.80 13.96
N ALA A 161 14.75 -15.33 15.10
CA ALA A 161 16.16 -15.65 15.34
C ALA A 161 16.66 -16.83 14.48
N GLU A 162 15.76 -17.70 14.00
CA GLU A 162 16.11 -18.82 13.13
C GLU A 162 16.25 -18.41 11.65
N ALA A 163 15.77 -17.23 11.28
CA ALA A 163 15.95 -16.71 9.93
C ALA A 163 17.43 -16.39 9.69
N PRO A 164 17.95 -16.58 8.46
CA PRO A 164 19.37 -16.32 8.16
C PRO A 164 19.76 -14.83 8.28
N PHE A 165 18.80 -13.94 8.50
CA PHE A 165 18.97 -12.52 8.75
C PHE A 165 18.51 -12.09 10.17
N GLY A 166 18.22 -13.04 11.07
CA GLY A 166 17.72 -12.77 12.43
C GLY A 166 18.65 -11.96 13.33
N ASP A 167 19.96 -11.98 13.05
CA ASP A 167 20.95 -11.15 13.75
C ASP A 167 20.70 -9.64 13.55
N GLU A 168 20.16 -9.25 12.40
CA GLU A 168 19.94 -7.85 12.02
C GLU A 168 18.47 -7.42 12.08
N PHE A 169 17.55 -8.39 12.05
CA PHE A 169 16.11 -8.13 11.99
C PHE A 169 15.34 -8.96 13.00
N ASP A 170 14.24 -8.40 13.52
CA ASP A 170 13.17 -9.17 14.15
C ASP A 170 11.92 -9.09 13.25
N TYR A 171 11.01 -10.04 13.37
CA TYR A 171 9.69 -9.92 12.74
C TYR A 171 8.57 -10.57 13.54
N GLU A 172 7.35 -10.11 13.28
CA GLU A 172 6.13 -10.64 13.86
C GLU A 172 5.10 -10.81 12.76
N VAL A 173 4.48 -11.99 12.73
CA VAL A 173 3.49 -12.35 11.71
C VAL A 173 2.09 -12.16 12.26
N LEU A 174 1.31 -11.28 11.63
CA LEU A 174 -0.12 -11.23 11.82
C LEU A 174 -0.77 -12.25 10.89
N TYR A 175 -1.63 -13.10 11.44
CA TYR A 175 -2.44 -14.02 10.66
C TYR A 175 -3.89 -14.00 11.15
N ILE A 176 -4.82 -13.84 10.21
CA ILE A 176 -6.25 -13.85 10.44
C ILE A 176 -6.89 -14.77 9.40
N ASN A 177 -7.55 -15.82 9.87
CA ASN A 177 -8.38 -16.67 9.03
C ASN A 177 -9.75 -15.99 8.82
N LEU A 178 -10.08 -15.67 7.56
CA LEU A 178 -11.33 -14.99 7.18
C LEU A 178 -12.39 -15.97 6.66
N GLY A 179 -12.15 -17.27 6.73
CA GLY A 179 -13.02 -18.32 6.20
C GLY A 179 -12.66 -18.73 4.77
N ARG A 180 -13.05 -17.94 3.77
CA ARG A 180 -12.75 -18.22 2.34
C ARG A 180 -11.36 -17.75 1.88
N GLY A 181 -10.61 -17.12 2.77
CA GLY A 181 -9.25 -16.65 2.54
C GLY A 181 -8.60 -16.29 3.86
N SER A 182 -7.43 -15.66 3.80
CA SER A 182 -6.74 -15.16 4.99
C SER A 182 -6.14 -13.79 4.73
N PHE A 183 -6.09 -13.00 5.80
CA PHE A 183 -5.27 -11.81 5.86
C PHE A 183 -4.02 -12.14 6.67
N GLY A 184 -2.89 -11.62 6.24
CA GLY A 184 -1.70 -11.68 7.06
C GLY A 184 -0.59 -10.83 6.51
N GLU A 185 0.27 -10.41 7.43
CA GLU A 185 1.36 -9.47 7.21
C GLU A 185 2.55 -9.83 8.10
N VAL A 186 3.76 -9.56 7.61
CA VAL A 186 5.01 -9.66 8.35
C VAL A 186 5.54 -8.25 8.60
N ALA A 187 5.41 -7.78 9.83
CA ALA A 187 6.13 -6.58 10.27
C ALA A 187 7.59 -6.95 10.49
N LEU A 188 8.51 -6.30 9.78
CA LEU A 188 9.95 -6.58 9.84
C LEU A 188 10.68 -5.37 10.41
N PHE A 189 11.42 -5.56 11.50
CA PHE A 189 12.15 -4.50 12.18
C PHE A 189 13.64 -4.59 11.91
N HIS A 190 14.22 -3.58 11.27
CA HIS A 190 15.66 -3.48 11.08
C HIS A 190 16.29 -2.76 12.28
N LYS A 191 16.87 -3.56 13.20
CA LYS A 191 17.36 -3.16 14.54
C LYS A 191 18.25 -1.93 14.50
N ARG A 192 19.30 -1.97 13.65
CA ARG A 192 20.34 -0.94 13.58
C ARG A 192 19.82 0.43 13.16
N SER A 193 18.88 0.48 12.23
CA SER A 193 18.33 1.74 11.70
C SER A 193 17.07 2.21 12.43
N ARG A 194 16.60 1.43 13.41
CA ARG A 194 15.32 1.64 14.09
C ARG A 194 14.15 1.86 13.12
N THR A 195 14.09 1.05 12.06
CA THR A 195 13.08 1.19 11.00
C THR A 195 12.18 -0.04 10.96
N LEU A 196 10.88 0.19 11.08
CA LEU A 196 9.83 -0.81 10.93
C LEU A 196 9.36 -0.84 9.47
N LEU A 197 9.32 -2.02 8.86
CA LEU A 197 8.74 -2.25 7.54
C LEU A 197 7.39 -2.96 7.72
N VAL A 198 6.37 -2.43 7.05
CA VAL A 198 4.98 -2.94 7.10
C VAL A 198 4.40 -2.94 5.68
N THR A 199 3.41 -3.80 5.45
CA THR A 199 2.67 -3.81 4.18
C THR A 199 1.45 -2.89 4.23
N ASP A 200 0.34 -3.40 4.75
CA ASP A 200 -0.99 -2.81 4.66
C ASP A 200 -1.57 -2.49 6.04
N SER A 201 -0.97 -3.00 7.13
CA SER A 201 -1.50 -2.90 8.49
C SER A 201 -1.69 -1.48 8.97
N VAL A 202 -0.74 -0.58 8.66
CA VAL A 202 -0.81 0.84 9.00
C VAL A 202 -0.36 1.70 7.83
N LEU A 203 -0.97 2.87 7.72
CA LEU A 203 -0.79 3.81 6.63
C LEU A 203 -0.75 5.25 7.17
N SER A 204 -0.21 6.16 6.36
CA SER A 204 -0.38 7.59 6.51
C SER A 204 -0.64 8.21 5.14
N VAL A 205 -1.43 9.28 5.10
CA VAL A 205 -1.82 9.98 3.86
C VAL A 205 -1.13 11.34 3.82
N PRO A 206 -0.28 11.61 2.82
CA PRO A 206 0.32 12.91 2.64
C PRO A 206 -0.72 13.91 2.11
N GLU A 207 -0.51 15.19 2.40
CA GLU A 207 -1.37 16.27 1.89
C GLU A 207 -1.26 16.41 0.37
N ASP A 208 -0.04 16.31 -0.14
CA ASP A 208 0.33 16.39 -1.54
C ASP A 208 0.50 14.99 -2.16
N PRO A 209 0.28 14.84 -3.48
CA PRO A 209 0.53 13.59 -4.18
C PRO A 209 2.00 13.16 -4.04
N PRO A 210 2.27 11.89 -3.71
CA PRO A 210 3.63 11.34 -3.73
C PRO A 210 4.31 11.52 -5.09
N GLU A 211 5.63 11.75 -5.09
CA GLU A 211 6.43 12.02 -6.29
C GLU A 211 6.18 11.02 -7.43
N ILE A 212 6.06 9.73 -7.10
CA ILE A 212 5.80 8.66 -8.09
C ILE A 212 4.46 8.80 -8.82
N VAL A 213 3.43 9.34 -8.15
CA VAL A 213 2.10 9.57 -8.72
C VAL A 213 2.11 10.80 -9.63
N GLN A 214 3.02 11.75 -9.39
CA GLN A 214 3.14 12.97 -10.19
C GLN A 214 3.85 12.76 -11.53
N LEU A 215 4.49 11.60 -11.76
CA LEU A 215 5.21 11.31 -13.00
C LEU A 215 4.29 11.18 -14.23
N ASP A 216 3.03 10.74 -14.03
CA ASP A 216 1.94 10.86 -15.00
C ASP A 216 0.78 11.56 -14.27
N PRO A 217 0.55 12.87 -14.49
CA PRO A 217 -0.44 13.62 -13.73
C PRO A 217 -1.88 13.30 -14.16
N TYR A 218 -2.10 12.56 -15.25
CA TYR A 218 -3.44 12.37 -15.80
C TYR A 218 -4.45 11.78 -14.79
N PRO A 219 -4.13 10.74 -13.99
CA PRO A 219 -5.04 10.25 -12.96
C PRO A 219 -5.42 11.32 -11.93
N LEU A 220 -4.47 12.17 -11.53
CA LEU A 220 -4.71 13.29 -10.62
C LEU A 220 -5.70 14.29 -11.25
N LEU A 221 -5.42 14.73 -12.48
CA LEU A 221 -6.28 15.68 -13.20
C LEU A 221 -7.66 15.11 -13.49
N PHE A 222 -7.76 13.80 -13.75
CA PHE A 222 -9.04 13.11 -13.93
C PHE A 222 -9.90 13.19 -12.67
N HIS A 223 -9.32 12.93 -11.49
CA HIS A 223 -10.05 12.99 -10.21
C HIS A 223 -10.24 14.40 -9.67
N ALA A 224 -9.56 15.40 -10.21
CA ALA A 224 -9.74 16.80 -9.86
C ALA A 224 -11.02 17.45 -10.46
N LYS A 225 -11.60 16.81 -11.50
CA LYS A 225 -12.85 17.22 -12.13
C LYS A 225 -14.02 17.16 -11.16
N ASP A 226 -14.89 18.17 -11.19
CA ASP A 226 -16.18 18.17 -10.52
C ASP A 226 -17.26 17.55 -11.42
N ASP A 227 -17.14 17.71 -12.74
CA ASP A 227 -18.00 17.12 -13.76
C ASP A 227 -17.22 16.67 -15.02
N VAL A 228 -17.84 15.83 -15.86
CA VAL A 228 -17.26 15.34 -17.12
C VAL A 228 -16.88 16.45 -18.10
N PHE A 229 -17.58 17.59 -18.07
CA PHE A 229 -17.34 18.73 -18.96
C PHE A 229 -16.16 19.61 -18.52
N ASP A 230 -15.62 19.39 -17.32
CA ASP A 230 -14.55 20.22 -16.77
C ASP A 230 -13.23 20.06 -17.54
N VAL A 231 -12.61 21.20 -17.81
CA VAL A 231 -11.23 21.31 -18.28
C VAL A 231 -10.38 21.70 -17.06
N VAL A 232 -9.58 20.75 -16.58
CA VAL A 232 -8.71 20.95 -15.42
C VAL A 232 -7.31 21.30 -15.91
N GLU A 233 -6.79 22.44 -15.45
CA GLU A 233 -5.41 22.85 -15.72
C GLU A 233 -4.42 22.01 -14.93
N ASP A 234 -3.26 21.72 -15.53
CA ASP A 234 -2.19 21.00 -14.84
C ASP A 234 -1.37 21.94 -13.95
N ASN A 235 -1.80 22.11 -12.70
CA ASN A 235 -1.11 22.88 -11.66
C ASN A 235 -1.13 22.16 -10.31
N GLU A 236 -0.33 22.64 -9.35
CA GLU A 236 -0.17 22.01 -8.03
C GLU A 236 -1.49 21.86 -7.28
N GLU A 237 -2.36 22.86 -7.35
CA GLU A 237 -3.67 22.85 -6.70
C GLU A 237 -4.58 21.76 -7.28
N SER A 238 -4.65 21.65 -8.60
CA SER A 238 -5.46 20.63 -9.29
C SER A 238 -4.93 19.23 -9.03
N ARG A 239 -3.60 19.05 -9.04
CA ARG A 239 -2.97 17.77 -8.67
C ARG A 239 -3.27 17.38 -7.23
N ARG A 240 -3.18 18.33 -6.30
CA ARG A 240 -3.54 18.13 -4.88
C ARG A 240 -5.02 17.76 -4.74
N LYS A 241 -5.94 18.51 -5.36
CA LYS A 241 -7.39 18.21 -5.35
C LYS A 241 -7.66 16.78 -5.83
N GLY A 242 -7.07 16.40 -6.96
CA GLY A 242 -7.16 15.04 -7.50
C GLY A 242 -6.64 13.97 -6.55
N TRP A 243 -5.46 14.18 -5.96
CA TRP A 243 -4.86 13.26 -4.99
C TRP A 243 -5.74 13.03 -3.75
N GLN A 244 -6.29 14.10 -3.21
CA GLN A 244 -7.13 14.02 -2.02
C GLN A 244 -8.41 13.21 -2.29
N ARG A 245 -9.01 13.40 -3.46
CA ARG A 245 -10.16 12.62 -3.94
C ARG A 245 -9.82 11.16 -4.22
N ILE A 246 -8.67 10.89 -4.84
CA ILE A 246 -8.15 9.53 -5.03
C ILE A 246 -7.97 8.84 -3.68
N SER A 247 -7.42 9.55 -2.68
CA SER A 247 -7.23 9.00 -1.33
C SER A 247 -8.56 8.60 -0.71
N LEU A 248 -9.57 9.48 -0.75
CA LEU A 248 -10.91 9.16 -0.25
C LEU A 248 -11.51 7.94 -0.96
N PHE A 249 -11.41 7.87 -2.28
CA PHE A 249 -11.90 6.71 -3.03
C PHE A 249 -11.12 5.43 -2.68
N ALA A 250 -9.80 5.49 -2.54
CA ALA A 250 -8.97 4.32 -2.23
C ALA A 250 -9.27 3.73 -0.83
N PHE A 251 -9.61 4.57 0.15
CA PHE A 251 -9.87 4.12 1.51
C PHE A 251 -11.34 3.72 1.79
N TYR A 252 -12.29 4.33 1.08
CA TYR A 252 -13.73 4.11 1.33
C TYR A 252 -14.48 3.43 0.18
N PHE A 253 -13.91 3.38 -1.04
CA PHE A 253 -14.56 3.05 -2.33
C PHE A 253 -15.72 3.98 -2.70
N ARG A 254 -16.64 4.23 -1.78
CA ARG A 254 -17.71 5.22 -1.87
C ARG A 254 -17.74 6.02 -0.56
N PRO A 255 -16.87 7.05 -0.43
CA PRO A 255 -16.95 7.94 0.72
C PRO A 255 -18.32 8.62 0.75
N SER A 256 -18.79 9.07 1.92
CA SER A 256 -20.06 9.79 2.03
C SER A 256 -20.03 11.11 1.24
N ALA A 257 -18.83 11.62 0.98
CA ALA A 257 -18.52 12.73 0.09
C ALA A 257 -18.72 12.45 -1.41
N LEU A 258 -18.95 11.20 -1.84
CA LEU A 258 -19.24 10.83 -3.23
C LEU A 258 -20.73 10.50 -3.38
N GLU A 259 -21.45 11.32 -4.15
CA GLU A 259 -22.86 11.07 -4.43
C GLU A 259 -23.05 9.81 -5.28
N ALA A 260 -24.15 9.10 -5.01
CA ALA A 260 -24.57 7.99 -5.85
C ALA A 260 -25.11 8.53 -7.19
N THR A 261 -24.24 8.74 -8.16
CA THR A 261 -24.65 9.15 -9.51
C THR A 261 -25.61 8.11 -10.07
N LYS A 262 -26.84 8.50 -10.44
CA LYS A 262 -27.76 7.59 -11.14
C LYS A 262 -27.09 7.15 -12.44
N LEU A 263 -26.76 5.86 -12.58
CA LEU A 263 -25.99 5.32 -13.72
C LEU A 263 -26.52 5.82 -15.08
N GLY A 264 -27.84 5.88 -15.26
CA GLY A 264 -28.47 6.37 -16.50
C GLY A 264 -28.26 7.86 -16.81
N LYS A 265 -27.92 8.71 -15.83
CA LYS A 265 -27.45 10.09 -16.07
C LYS A 265 -25.99 10.06 -16.55
N SER A 266 -25.11 9.34 -15.84
CA SER A 266 -23.68 9.26 -16.18
C SER A 266 -23.41 8.75 -17.62
N PHE A 267 -24.20 7.78 -18.10
CA PHE A 267 -24.08 7.30 -19.49
C PHE A 267 -24.55 8.33 -20.53
N ARG A 268 -25.58 9.14 -20.21
CA ARG A 268 -26.05 10.21 -21.10
C ARG A 268 -25.04 11.35 -21.18
N ASP A 269 -24.42 11.71 -20.06
CA ASP A 269 -23.40 12.75 -20.01
C ASP A 269 -22.12 12.28 -20.74
N ALA A 270 -21.75 11.01 -20.63
CA ALA A 270 -20.63 10.42 -21.36
C ALA A 270 -20.75 10.54 -22.90
N LEU A 271 -21.97 10.44 -23.45
CA LEU A 271 -22.21 10.64 -24.90
C LEU A 271 -21.92 12.07 -25.35
N LYS A 272 -22.05 13.05 -24.44
CA LYS A 272 -21.83 14.48 -24.68
C LYS A 272 -20.44 14.95 -24.27
N ALA A 273 -19.65 14.09 -23.62
CA ALA A 273 -18.35 14.45 -23.08
C ALA A 273 -17.40 15.01 -24.15
N PRO A 274 -16.59 16.03 -23.81
CA PRO A 274 -15.66 16.66 -24.76
C PRO A 274 -14.52 15.72 -25.16
N ASP A 275 -14.08 14.84 -24.26
CA ASP A 275 -13.08 13.79 -24.52
C ASP A 275 -13.72 12.42 -24.36
N ARG A 276 -13.80 11.67 -25.46
CA ARG A 276 -14.32 10.29 -25.53
C ARG A 276 -13.25 9.29 -25.93
N SER A 277 -11.98 9.64 -25.73
CA SER A 277 -10.86 8.71 -25.93
C SER A 277 -10.95 7.51 -24.99
N LYS A 278 -10.23 6.44 -25.32
CA LYS A 278 -10.08 5.28 -24.43
C LYS A 278 -9.48 5.67 -23.07
N LYS A 279 -8.59 6.67 -23.06
CA LYS A 279 -7.95 7.20 -21.83
C LYS A 279 -8.99 7.87 -20.93
N ALA A 280 -9.95 8.60 -21.50
CA ALA A 280 -11.06 9.22 -20.77
C ALA A 280 -12.25 8.26 -20.55
N TYR A 281 -12.04 6.94 -20.60
CA TYR A 281 -13.10 5.92 -20.48
C TYR A 281 -14.31 6.19 -21.39
N PHE A 282 -14.07 6.64 -22.63
CA PHE A 282 -15.11 6.98 -23.60
C PHE A 282 -16.08 8.09 -23.13
N GLY A 283 -15.59 8.99 -22.27
CA GLY A 283 -16.37 10.06 -21.67
C GLY A 283 -17.04 9.67 -20.36
N TRP A 284 -16.85 8.45 -19.87
CA TRP A 284 -17.47 8.02 -18.63
C TRP A 284 -16.75 8.57 -17.40
N PHE A 285 -17.45 9.40 -16.64
CA PHE A 285 -16.99 9.97 -15.38
C PHE A 285 -18.07 9.74 -14.31
N PRO A 286 -17.97 8.69 -13.48
CA PRO A 286 -19.01 8.31 -12.52
C PRO A 286 -18.89 9.02 -11.17
N PHE A 287 -18.13 10.11 -11.07
CA PHE A 287 -17.84 10.77 -9.79
C PHE A 287 -18.61 12.08 -9.67
N GLN A 288 -19.27 12.27 -8.53
CA GLN A 288 -19.92 13.52 -8.17
C GLN A 288 -19.61 13.80 -6.70
N TRP A 289 -18.75 14.78 -6.44
CA TRP A 289 -18.26 15.09 -5.10
C TRP A 289 -19.14 16.15 -4.43
N LYS A 290 -19.51 15.94 -3.17
CA LYS A 290 -20.18 16.94 -2.34
C LYS A 290 -19.20 18.06 -1.96
N GLU A 291 -19.69 19.28 -1.76
CA GLU A 291 -18.85 20.45 -1.45
C GLU A 291 -17.96 20.26 -0.21
N ASP A 292 -18.37 19.45 0.76
CA ASP A 292 -17.67 19.17 2.02
C ASP A 292 -16.63 18.05 1.93
N TRP A 293 -16.35 17.50 0.74
CA TRP A 293 -15.38 16.40 0.55
C TRP A 293 -14.01 16.64 1.20
N LYS A 294 -13.57 17.91 1.26
CA LYS A 294 -12.30 18.29 1.87
C LYS A 294 -12.25 18.00 3.37
N GLN A 295 -13.38 18.13 4.07
CA GLN A 295 -13.46 17.80 5.51
C GLN A 295 -13.27 16.30 5.74
N SER A 296 -13.83 15.45 4.88
CA SER A 296 -13.57 14.01 4.90
C SER A 296 -12.10 13.70 4.65
N PHE A 297 -11.44 14.41 3.71
CA PHE A 297 -10.01 14.23 3.47
C PHE A 297 -9.18 14.65 4.68
N ASP A 298 -9.45 15.82 5.26
CA ASP A 298 -8.73 16.32 6.44
C ASP A 298 -8.89 15.38 7.64
N ALA A 299 -10.08 14.79 7.81
CA ALA A 299 -10.33 13.78 8.84
C ALA A 299 -9.63 12.44 8.54
N LEU A 300 -9.60 12.00 7.27
CA LEU A 300 -8.86 10.81 6.84
C LEU A 300 -7.36 10.99 7.07
N ARG A 301 -6.80 12.12 6.66
CA ARG A 301 -5.38 12.45 6.84
C ARG A 301 -5.01 12.64 8.30
N GLY A 302 -5.82 13.37 9.06
CA GLY A 302 -5.61 13.69 10.49
C GLY A 302 -4.17 14.13 10.79
N GLY A 303 -3.68 15.11 10.03
CA GLY A 303 -2.34 15.66 10.19
C GLY A 303 -1.18 14.75 9.74
N GLY A 304 -1.44 13.68 8.98
CA GLY A 304 -0.41 12.70 8.59
C GLY A 304 -0.14 11.64 9.67
N ARG A 305 -1.11 11.44 10.58
CA ARG A 305 -1.02 10.38 11.61
C ARG A 305 -0.96 9.00 10.96
N VAL A 306 -0.37 8.07 11.68
CA VAL A 306 -0.46 6.63 11.39
C VAL A 306 -1.86 6.14 11.76
N PHE A 307 -2.50 5.40 10.87
CA PHE A 307 -3.81 4.78 11.12
C PHE A 307 -3.96 3.48 10.33
N VAL A 308 -4.90 2.63 10.76
CA VAL A 308 -5.33 1.44 10.01
C VAL A 308 -6.36 1.86 8.96
N ALA A 309 -6.27 1.38 7.71
CA ALA A 309 -7.26 1.70 6.68
C ALA A 309 -8.71 1.38 7.12
N PRO A 310 -9.73 2.21 6.81
CA PRO A 310 -11.12 1.96 7.17
C PRO A 310 -11.61 0.56 6.78
N ILE A 311 -11.29 0.13 5.55
CA ILE A 311 -11.64 -1.20 5.05
C ILE A 311 -11.08 -2.34 5.92
N LEU A 312 -9.86 -2.19 6.44
CA LEU A 312 -9.24 -3.15 7.34
C LEU A 312 -9.89 -3.09 8.72
N GLN A 313 -10.24 -1.89 9.21
CA GLN A 313 -10.92 -1.72 10.48
C GLN A 313 -12.31 -2.39 10.49
N THR A 314 -13.05 -2.30 9.38
CA THR A 314 -14.44 -2.75 9.31
C THR A 314 -14.63 -4.16 8.80
N ILE A 315 -13.74 -4.68 7.94
CA ILE A 315 -14.00 -5.98 7.28
C ILE A 315 -13.01 -7.04 7.73
N ILE A 316 -11.80 -6.68 8.17
CA ILE A 316 -10.71 -7.64 8.33
C ILE A 316 -10.27 -7.77 9.79
N LEU A 317 -9.73 -6.71 10.39
CA LEU A 317 -9.08 -6.76 11.69
C LEU A 317 -10.09 -6.92 12.84
N ASN A 318 -11.33 -6.48 12.66
CA ASN A 318 -12.42 -6.67 13.61
C ASN A 318 -12.88 -8.14 13.74
N GLN A 319 -12.47 -9.04 12.86
CA GLN A 319 -12.78 -10.47 12.97
C GLN A 319 -11.91 -11.19 14.02
N ALA A 320 -10.75 -10.62 14.40
CA ALA A 320 -9.82 -11.21 15.35
C ALA A 320 -9.15 -10.17 16.28
N PRO A 321 -9.92 -9.38 17.05
CA PRO A 321 -9.41 -8.23 17.81
C PRO A 321 -8.29 -8.61 18.78
N ARG A 322 -8.39 -9.76 19.47
CA ARG A 322 -7.35 -10.22 20.42
C ARG A 322 -6.03 -10.53 19.72
N THR A 323 -6.11 -11.19 18.58
CA THR A 323 -4.94 -11.54 17.77
C THR A 323 -4.27 -10.29 17.21
N VAL A 324 -5.07 -9.35 16.70
CA VAL A 324 -4.56 -8.10 16.14
C VAL A 324 -3.91 -7.22 17.21
N LEU A 325 -4.57 -7.00 18.34
CA LEU A 325 -4.00 -6.21 19.43
C LEU A 325 -2.75 -6.88 20.02
N GLY A 326 -2.77 -8.20 20.22
CA GLY A 326 -1.60 -8.94 20.70
C GLY A 326 -0.41 -8.85 19.75
N TRP A 327 -0.64 -8.92 18.44
CA TRP A 327 0.40 -8.68 17.43
C TRP A 327 0.91 -7.24 17.47
N ALA A 328 0.01 -6.26 17.52
CA ALA A 328 0.38 -4.84 17.58
C ALA A 328 1.18 -4.52 18.86
N ASP A 329 0.82 -5.12 20.00
CA ASP A 329 1.55 -5.01 21.26
C ASP A 329 2.96 -5.57 21.15
N LYS A 330 3.15 -6.70 20.46
CA LYS A 330 4.48 -7.28 20.25
C LYS A 330 5.35 -6.40 19.37
N VAL A 331 4.83 -5.95 18.22
CA VAL A 331 5.53 -5.04 17.31
C VAL A 331 5.90 -3.75 18.04
N ALA A 332 5.00 -3.21 18.88
CA ALA A 332 5.22 -2.00 19.64
C ALA A 332 6.26 -2.12 20.78
N ARG A 333 6.78 -3.32 21.06
CA ARG A 333 7.92 -3.51 21.98
C ARG A 333 9.25 -3.17 21.35
N TRP A 334 9.34 -3.20 20.02
CA TRP A 334 10.54 -2.79 19.32
C TRP A 334 10.73 -1.29 19.36
N ASP A 335 11.98 -0.86 19.34
CA ASP A 335 12.37 0.54 19.47
C ASP A 335 12.62 1.16 18.09
N PHE A 336 11.56 1.31 17.29
CA PHE A 336 11.61 1.99 15.99
C PHE A 336 11.24 3.47 16.10
N GLU A 337 11.83 4.30 15.23
CA GLU A 337 11.55 5.73 15.11
C GLU A 337 10.89 6.09 13.77
N ARG A 338 10.86 5.11 12.85
CA ARG A 338 10.46 5.29 11.45
C ARG A 338 9.69 4.06 10.98
N ILE A 339 8.63 4.29 10.23
CA ILE A 339 7.86 3.26 9.55
C ILE A 339 8.01 3.46 8.04
N VAL A 340 8.28 2.38 7.30
CA VAL A 340 8.27 2.36 5.84
C VAL A 340 7.16 1.40 5.42
N GLY A 341 6.04 1.97 4.98
CA GLY A 341 4.89 1.23 4.48
C GLY A 341 4.94 0.98 2.97
N CYS A 342 4.24 -0.05 2.50
CA CYS A 342 4.18 -0.39 1.08
C CYS A 342 3.26 0.53 0.26
N HIS A 343 2.43 1.35 0.90
CA HIS A 343 1.48 2.26 0.25
C HIS A 343 1.51 3.68 0.82
N PHE A 344 1.02 4.65 0.06
CA PHE A 344 0.89 6.05 0.45
C PHE A 344 2.22 6.67 0.99
N ASP A 345 2.15 7.41 2.09
CA ASP A 345 3.27 8.16 2.66
C ASP A 345 4.38 7.22 3.17
N SER A 346 5.63 7.56 2.86
CA SER A 346 6.80 6.83 3.32
C SER A 346 8.08 7.60 3.03
N PRO A 347 9.05 7.66 3.97
CA PRO A 347 8.98 7.12 5.33
C PRO A 347 8.08 7.96 6.26
N ILE A 348 7.41 7.30 7.20
CA ILE A 348 6.59 7.94 8.23
C ILE A 348 7.42 8.06 9.51
N GLN A 349 7.51 9.27 10.08
CA GLN A 349 8.14 9.49 11.39
C GLN A 349 7.14 9.13 12.49
N ALA A 350 7.28 7.94 13.05
CA ALA A 350 6.37 7.43 14.07
C ALA A 350 7.08 6.46 15.01
N ASN A 351 6.76 6.58 16.29
CA ASN A 351 7.29 5.72 17.34
C ASN A 351 6.33 4.54 17.66
N PRO A 352 6.72 3.60 18.53
CA PRO A 352 5.94 2.39 18.81
C PRO A 352 4.59 2.68 19.46
N ARG A 353 4.50 3.76 20.26
CA ARG A 353 3.24 4.20 20.85
C ARG A 353 2.26 4.69 19.78
N GLN A 354 2.71 5.52 18.84
CA GLN A 354 1.86 6.01 17.74
C GLN A 354 1.42 4.86 16.83
N PHE A 355 2.30 3.89 16.56
CA PHE A 355 1.94 2.67 15.85
C PHE A 355 0.83 1.91 16.59
N ARG A 356 1.01 1.63 17.89
CA ARG A 356 0.02 0.87 18.67
C ARG A 356 -1.33 1.56 18.77
N GLN A 357 -1.32 2.89 18.89
CA GLN A 357 -2.53 3.72 18.93
C GLN A 357 -3.39 3.61 17.67
N ALA A 358 -2.78 3.27 16.51
CA ALA A 358 -3.55 3.05 15.28
C ALA A 358 -4.58 1.91 15.43
N PHE A 359 -4.39 1.00 16.38
CA PHE A 359 -5.23 -0.18 16.61
C PHE A 359 -6.29 0.00 17.72
N ASP A 360 -6.35 1.16 18.38
CA ASP A 360 -7.27 1.43 19.50
C ASP A 360 -8.75 1.34 19.09
N PHE A 361 -9.06 1.34 17.78
CA PHE A 361 -10.42 1.14 17.27
C PHE A 361 -11.03 -0.23 17.64
N LEU A 362 -10.21 -1.22 18.02
CA LEU A 362 -10.63 -2.56 18.45
C LEU A 362 -10.98 -2.64 19.95
N GLU A 363 -10.65 -1.63 20.74
CA GLU A 363 -10.88 -1.59 22.17
C GLU A 363 -12.26 -0.96 22.49
N LYS A 364 -12.91 -1.45 23.55
CA LYS A 364 -14.10 -0.83 24.15
C LYS A 364 -13.65 0.47 24.81
N LYS A 365 -14.38 1.57 24.53
CA LYS A 365 -14.11 2.84 25.21
C LYS A 365 -14.33 2.67 26.70
N LEU A 366 -13.31 2.91 27.51
CA LEU A 366 -13.56 3.43 28.85
C LEU A 366 -14.15 4.83 28.65
N SER A 367 -15.39 5.02 29.08
CA SER A 367 -16.02 6.34 29.17
C SER A 367 -15.23 7.19 30.17
N VAL A 368 -14.18 7.86 29.69
CA VAL A 368 -13.49 8.86 30.50
C VAL A 368 -14.34 10.13 30.47
N ALA A 369 -15.08 10.31 31.55
CA ALA A 369 -15.57 11.60 32.01
C ALA A 369 -14.38 12.55 32.23
N GLU A 370 -14.58 13.81 31.84
CA GLU A 370 -13.88 15.02 32.31
C GLU A 370 -12.34 15.07 32.24
N GLY A 371 -11.86 15.90 31.31
CA GLY A 371 -10.61 16.65 31.47
C GLY A 371 -9.30 15.93 31.15
N GLY A 372 -8.92 15.86 29.87
CA GLY A 372 -7.54 15.53 29.49
C GLY A 372 -7.39 15.24 28.01
N PHE A 373 -6.43 15.91 27.36
CA PHE A 373 -6.15 15.87 25.93
C PHE A 373 -6.00 14.45 25.36
N ALA A 374 -7.08 13.93 24.77
CA ALA A 374 -7.02 12.77 23.89
C ALA A 374 -7.89 13.04 22.66
N SER A 375 -7.41 13.93 21.78
CA SER A 375 -8.01 14.19 20.47
C SER A 375 -7.81 12.98 19.56
N HIS A 376 -8.54 11.91 19.83
CA HIS A 376 -8.74 10.84 18.87
C HIS A 376 -9.57 11.43 17.74
N GLN A 377 -8.94 11.95 16.69
CA GLN A 377 -9.62 12.29 15.45
C GLN A 377 -10.09 10.99 14.81
N ARG A 378 -11.26 10.54 15.29
CA ARG A 378 -11.99 9.41 14.72
C ARG A 378 -12.35 9.78 13.29
N LEU A 379 -12.15 8.83 12.41
CA LEU A 379 -12.61 8.94 11.04
C LEU A 379 -14.14 9.14 11.04
N PRO A 380 -14.69 9.94 10.10
CA PRO A 380 -16.11 10.28 10.12
C PRO A 380 -16.99 9.03 10.01
N ALA A 381 -17.96 8.87 10.91
CA ALA A 381 -18.81 7.68 10.94
C ALA A 381 -19.70 7.52 9.68
N ALA A 382 -19.98 8.64 8.99
CA ALA A 382 -20.72 8.66 7.74
C ALA A 382 -19.92 8.00 6.60
N ASP A 383 -18.59 8.22 6.55
CA ASP A 383 -17.73 7.62 5.52
C ASP A 383 -17.60 6.10 5.65
N PHE A 384 -18.02 5.53 6.79
CA PHE A 384 -18.03 4.09 7.05
C PHE A 384 -19.33 3.41 6.60
N GLU A 385 -20.39 4.15 6.22
CA GLU A 385 -21.70 3.56 5.91
C GLU A 385 -21.61 2.49 4.82
N PHE A 386 -21.01 2.82 3.68
CA PHE A 386 -20.86 1.86 2.58
C PHE A 386 -20.02 0.64 2.99
N LEU A 387 -18.99 0.83 3.81
CA LEU A 387 -18.14 -0.27 4.29
C LEU A 387 -18.89 -1.20 5.24
N ARG A 388 -19.80 -0.67 6.07
CA ARG A 388 -20.69 -1.47 6.93
C ARG A 388 -21.71 -2.24 6.10
N GLU A 389 -22.34 -1.61 5.12
CA GLU A 389 -23.25 -2.31 4.18
C GLU A 389 -22.52 -3.44 3.44
N LEU A 390 -21.29 -3.19 3.02
CA LEU A 390 -20.44 -4.18 2.37
C LEU A 390 -20.10 -5.34 3.33
N GLU A 391 -19.72 -5.06 4.58
CA GLU A 391 -19.47 -6.07 5.61
C GLU A 391 -20.70 -6.97 5.83
N GLU A 392 -21.88 -6.37 6.00
CA GLU A 392 -23.15 -7.10 6.17
C GLU A 392 -23.46 -8.00 4.97
N MET A 393 -23.28 -7.48 3.74
CA MET A 393 -23.46 -8.24 2.52
C MET A 393 -22.47 -9.42 2.43
N LEU A 394 -21.18 -9.19 2.69
CA LEU A 394 -20.14 -10.22 2.62
C LEU A 394 -20.36 -11.32 3.67
N THR A 395 -20.81 -10.94 4.87
CA THR A 395 -21.17 -11.87 5.94
C THR A 395 -22.39 -12.71 5.56
N LYS A 396 -23.43 -12.09 4.98
CA LYS A 396 -24.61 -12.78 4.46
C LYS A 396 -24.27 -13.78 3.35
N LEU A 397 -23.31 -13.43 2.48
CA LEU A 397 -22.78 -14.30 1.43
C LEU A 397 -21.76 -15.34 1.93
N ARG A 398 -21.46 -15.35 3.24
CA ARG A 398 -20.46 -16.22 3.89
C ARG A 398 -19.06 -16.11 3.27
N ILE A 399 -18.70 -14.92 2.80
CA ILE A 399 -17.36 -14.61 2.27
C ILE A 399 -16.42 -14.26 3.43
N THR A 400 -16.91 -13.50 4.41
CA THR A 400 -16.20 -13.13 5.63
C THR A 400 -16.90 -13.72 6.86
N SER A 401 -16.19 -13.81 7.99
CA SER A 401 -16.80 -14.15 9.28
C SER A 401 -17.41 -12.91 9.92
N PRO A 402 -18.44 -13.05 10.76
CA PRO A 402 -19.02 -11.91 11.47
C PRO A 402 -17.98 -11.25 12.40
N PRO A 403 -18.11 -9.93 12.63
CA PRO A 403 -17.23 -9.22 13.56
C PRO A 403 -17.32 -9.80 14.96
N ARG A 404 -16.19 -9.77 15.70
CA ARG A 404 -16.17 -10.14 17.12
C ARG A 404 -16.35 -8.92 17.99
N GLU A 405 -16.82 -9.13 19.22
CA GLU A 405 -16.93 -8.04 20.19
C GLU A 405 -15.58 -7.33 20.37
N LYS A 406 -15.63 -6.00 20.40
CA LYS A 406 -14.51 -5.17 20.86
C LYS A 406 -14.14 -5.54 22.28
N LEU A 407 -12.85 -5.40 22.59
CA LEU A 407 -12.28 -5.89 23.85
C LEU A 407 -12.34 -4.86 24.95
#